data_AF-A0A7S1ZMX5-F1
#
_entry.id   AF-A0A7S1ZMX5-F1
#
_cell.length_a   1.000
_cell.length_b   1.000
_cell.length_c   1.000
_cell.angle_alpha   90.00
_cell.angle_beta   90.00
_cell.angle_gamma   90.00
#
_symmetry.space_group_name_H-M   'P 1'
#
loop_
_entity.id
_entity.type
_entity.pdbx_description
1 polymer ?
#
loop_
_entity_poly.entity_id
_entity_poly.type
_entity_poly.pdbx_seq_one_letter_code
_entity_poly.pdbx_strand_id
1 'polypeptide(L)'
;RRGGQDNRLSRGDIIEFTVVTEKRTGNKYARRITLLQSERERAQKEREEKLLGLATKERGAVVSLKNGYGFLRSVSRREEVYFNFSNVQYKEGEDEASSLRVGTECEFLVLDENLLDKSERNGRAAKVSARDVTILPGGTVEFTRVLAEGVT
;
A
#
# COMPACT_ATOMS: atom_id res chain seq x y z
N ARG A 1 1.82 0.54 -37.42
CA ARG A 1 0.88 0.06 -36.39
C ARG A 1 1.63 -0.09 -35.08
N ARG A 2 1.15 0.62 -34.04
CA ARG A 2 1.43 0.56 -32.59
C ARG A 2 2.88 0.74 -32.14
N GLY A 3 3.09 1.84 -31.41
CA GLY A 3 4.33 2.17 -30.72
C GLY A 3 4.71 1.07 -29.72
N GLY A 4 5.95 0.63 -29.84
CA GLY A 4 6.58 -0.16 -28.80
C GLY A 4 6.74 0.76 -27.61
N GLN A 5 6.05 0.44 -26.51
CA GLN A 5 6.62 0.78 -25.22
C GLN A 5 8.02 0.16 -25.20
N ASP A 6 9.01 0.96 -24.82
CA ASP A 6 10.38 0.50 -24.61
C ASP A 6 10.38 -0.52 -23.46
N ASN A 7 10.03 -1.77 -23.78
CA ASN A 7 9.98 -2.90 -22.87
C ASN A 7 11.42 -3.31 -22.56
N ARG A 8 12.08 -2.56 -21.70
CA ARG A 8 13.40 -2.90 -21.16
C ARG A 8 13.25 -4.12 -20.25
N LEU A 9 13.41 -5.29 -20.84
CA LEU A 9 13.54 -6.54 -20.09
C LEU A 9 14.70 -6.43 -19.11
N SER A 10 14.44 -6.80 -17.87
CA SER A 10 15.39 -6.81 -16.77
C SER A 10 15.62 -8.24 -16.30
N ARG A 11 16.73 -8.47 -15.57
CA ARG A 11 16.97 -9.78 -14.96
C ARG A 11 15.82 -10.13 -14.01
N GLY A 12 15.37 -11.38 -14.08
CA GLY A 12 14.28 -11.91 -13.25
C GLY A 12 12.87 -11.76 -13.87
N ASP A 13 12.73 -10.99 -14.95
CA ASP A 13 11.46 -10.85 -15.65
C ASP A 13 11.03 -12.20 -16.26
N ILE A 14 9.74 -12.50 -16.12
CA ILE A 14 9.11 -13.64 -16.78
C ILE A 14 8.73 -13.21 -18.19
N ILE A 15 9.24 -13.92 -19.19
CA ILE A 15 9.01 -13.64 -20.60
C ILE A 15 8.43 -14.85 -21.33
N GLU A 16 7.66 -14.58 -22.37
CA GLU A 16 7.28 -15.55 -23.40
C GLU A 16 8.19 -15.37 -24.61
N PHE A 17 8.60 -16.47 -25.24
CA PHE A 17 9.34 -16.42 -26.50
C PHE A 17 9.11 -17.68 -27.33
N THR A 18 9.40 -17.58 -28.63
CA THR A 18 9.42 -18.73 -29.55
C THR A 18 10.86 -19.20 -29.75
N VAL A 19 11.12 -20.50 -29.60
CA VAL A 19 12.40 -21.12 -29.96
C VAL A 19 12.45 -21.40 -31.46
N VAL A 20 13.48 -20.92 -32.13
CA VAL A 20 13.77 -21.24 -33.53
C VAL A 20 15.10 -21.97 -33.62
N THR A 21 15.15 -23.00 -34.45
CA THR A 21 16.38 -23.77 -34.73
C THR A 21 16.87 -23.44 -36.13
N GLU A 22 18.11 -22.99 -36.27
CA GLU A 22 18.78 -22.78 -37.55
C GLU A 22 19.07 -24.14 -38.20
N LYS A 23 18.39 -24.45 -39.31
CA LYS A 23 18.45 -25.79 -39.95
C LYS A 23 19.87 -26.23 -40.35
N ARG A 24 20.74 -25.28 -40.68
CA ARG A 24 22.09 -25.55 -41.19
C ARG A 24 23.10 -25.83 -40.06
N THR A 25 23.00 -25.12 -38.94
CA THR A 25 23.97 -25.20 -37.83
C THR A 25 23.42 -25.96 -36.63
N GLY A 26 22.10 -26.11 -36.53
CA GLY A 26 21.41 -26.62 -35.35
C GLY A 26 21.28 -25.57 -34.22
N ASN A 27 21.76 -24.34 -34.41
CA ASN A 27 21.74 -23.32 -33.37
C ASN A 27 20.31 -22.91 -33.01
N LYS A 28 20.04 -22.78 -31.72
CA LYS A 28 18.73 -22.35 -31.22
C LYS A 28 18.78 -20.89 -30.80
N TYR A 29 17.75 -20.14 -31.15
CA TYR A 29 17.61 -18.74 -30.77
C TYR A 29 16.17 -18.41 -30.43
N ALA A 30 15.99 -17.47 -29.50
CA ALA A 30 14.68 -16.96 -29.11
C ALA A 30 14.23 -15.87 -30.10
N ARG A 31 12.94 -15.88 -30.45
CA ARG A 31 12.28 -14.81 -31.21
C ARG A 31 10.96 -14.43 -30.56
N ARG A 32 10.44 -13.25 -30.91
CA ARG A 32 9.16 -12.72 -30.40
C ARG A 32 9.14 -12.74 -28.87
N ILE A 33 10.14 -12.10 -28.27
CA ILE A 33 10.21 -12.00 -26.81
C ILE A 33 9.17 -10.99 -26.35
N THR A 34 8.29 -11.42 -25.45
CA THR A 34 7.24 -10.61 -24.84
C THR A 34 7.39 -10.69 -23.33
N LEU A 35 7.37 -9.54 -22.65
CA LEU A 35 7.31 -9.51 -21.19
C LEU A 35 5.93 -10.00 -20.73
N LEU A 36 5.89 -11.08 -19.95
CA LEU A 36 4.66 -11.56 -19.32
C LEU A 36 4.46 -10.92 -17.96
N GLN A 37 5.52 -10.84 -17.16
CA GLN A 37 5.46 -10.28 -15.82
C GLN A 37 6.83 -9.77 -15.37
N SER A 38 6.91 -8.54 -14.90
CA SER A 38 8.18 -8.01 -14.38
C SER A 38 8.51 -8.60 -13.01
N GLU A 39 9.80 -8.83 -12.76
CA GLU A 39 10.30 -9.18 -11.43
C GLU A 39 9.88 -8.15 -10.38
N ARG A 40 9.96 -6.86 -10.73
CA ARG A 40 9.61 -5.76 -9.83
C ARG A 40 8.14 -5.79 -9.42
N GLU A 41 7.27 -6.07 -10.39
CA GLU A 41 5.83 -6.17 -10.16
C GLU A 41 5.51 -7.36 -9.24
N ARG A 42 6.15 -8.52 -9.48
CA ARG A 42 6.01 -9.68 -8.61
C ARG A 42 6.49 -9.40 -7.19
N ALA A 43 7.68 -8.83 -7.05
CA ALA A 43 8.27 -8.51 -5.76
C ALA A 43 7.40 -7.49 -5.00
N GLN A 44 6.87 -6.48 -5.69
CA GLN A 44 5.94 -5.51 -5.10
C GLN A 44 4.65 -6.18 -4.63
N LYS A 45 4.03 -7.03 -5.47
CA LYS A 45 2.81 -7.76 -5.10
C LYS A 45 3.02 -8.69 -3.91
N GLU A 46 4.12 -9.45 -3.90
CA GLU A 46 4.46 -10.34 -2.78
C GLU A 46 4.73 -9.55 -1.49
N ARG A 47 5.43 -8.42 -1.59
CA ARG A 47 5.67 -7.54 -0.44
C ARG A 47 4.35 -6.99 0.10
N GLU A 48 3.48 -6.51 -0.78
CA GLU A 48 2.18 -5.96 -0.43
C GLU A 48 1.28 -7.01 0.24
N GLU A 49 1.22 -8.22 -0.32
CA GLU A 49 0.48 -9.35 0.26
C GLU A 49 1.01 -9.72 1.66
N LYS A 50 2.34 -9.73 1.84
CA LYS A 50 2.96 -9.95 3.16
C LYS A 50 2.64 -8.84 4.15
N LEU A 51 2.65 -7.57 3.73
CA LEU A 51 2.26 -6.45 4.60
C LEU A 51 0.80 -6.56 5.01
N LEU A 52 -0.09 -6.85 4.07
CA LEU A 52 -1.52 -7.06 4.33
C LEU A 52 -1.76 -8.22 5.30
N GLY A 53 -0.99 -9.31 5.18
CA GLY A 53 -1.05 -10.44 6.12
C GLY A 53 -0.60 -10.10 7.55
N LEU A 54 0.20 -9.05 7.73
CA LEU A 54 0.65 -8.54 9.02
C LEU A 54 -0.13 -7.30 9.49
N ALA A 55 -1.12 -6.86 8.71
CA ALA A 55 -1.82 -5.62 8.97
C ALA A 55 -2.63 -5.69 10.27
N THR A 56 -2.62 -4.60 11.04
CA THR A 56 -3.44 -4.48 12.24
C THR A 56 -4.62 -3.55 11.98
N LYS A 57 -5.82 -4.02 12.28
CA LYS A 57 -7.03 -3.19 12.17
C LYS A 57 -7.09 -2.21 13.34
N GLU A 58 -7.08 -0.92 13.04
CA GLU A 58 -7.07 0.16 14.02
C GLU A 58 -8.14 1.20 13.69
N ARG A 59 -8.47 2.02 14.70
CA ARG A 59 -9.39 3.14 14.57
C ARG A 59 -8.69 4.41 14.94
N GLY A 60 -9.13 5.49 14.32
CA GLY A 60 -8.50 6.78 14.49
C GLY A 60 -9.27 7.90 13.82
N ALA A 61 -8.62 9.04 13.72
CA ALA A 61 -9.19 10.22 13.09
C ALA A 61 -8.14 10.93 12.25
N VAL A 62 -8.60 11.57 11.19
CA VAL A 62 -7.76 12.40 10.33
C VAL A 62 -7.24 13.60 11.13
N VAL A 63 -5.93 13.78 11.16
CA VAL A 63 -5.28 14.93 11.82
C VAL A 63 -4.75 15.96 10.83
N SER A 64 -4.39 15.52 9.64
CA SER A 64 -3.90 16.41 8.58
C SER A 64 -4.29 15.87 7.21
N LEU A 65 -4.68 16.77 6.31
CA LEU A 65 -4.96 16.49 4.92
C LEU A 65 -4.11 17.42 4.06
N LYS A 66 -3.51 16.85 3.01
CA LYS A 66 -2.71 17.54 2.00
C LYS A 66 -3.19 17.09 0.62
N ASN A 67 -2.56 17.61 -0.43
CA ASN A 67 -2.99 17.33 -1.80
C ASN A 67 -2.69 15.87 -2.20
N GLY A 68 -3.70 15.00 -2.15
CA GLY A 68 -3.61 13.58 -2.53
C GLY A 68 -3.21 12.61 -1.40
N TYR A 69 -2.99 13.09 -0.18
CA TYR A 69 -2.61 12.27 0.97
C TYR A 69 -2.93 12.93 2.30
N GLY A 70 -2.93 12.14 3.37
CA GLY A 70 -3.17 12.65 4.71
C GLY A 70 -2.50 11.82 5.80
N PHE A 71 -2.75 12.23 7.04
CA PHE A 71 -2.27 11.59 8.25
C PHE A 71 -3.43 11.31 9.20
N LEU A 72 -3.41 10.11 9.76
CA LEU A 72 -4.37 9.58 10.72
C LEU A 72 -3.70 9.46 12.08
N ARG A 73 -4.39 9.86 13.14
CA ARG A 73 -4.01 9.51 14.50
C ARG A 73 -4.77 8.27 14.91
N SER A 74 -4.05 7.18 15.14
CA SER A 74 -4.61 5.97 15.75
C SER A 74 -4.88 6.19 17.24
N VAL A 75 -5.90 5.52 17.77
CA VAL A 75 -6.14 5.45 19.23
C VAL A 75 -5.06 4.62 19.92
N SER A 76 -4.48 3.64 19.22
CA SER A 76 -3.53 2.68 19.79
C SER A 76 -2.07 3.16 19.71
N ARG A 77 -1.78 4.20 18.92
CA ARG A 77 -0.41 4.65 18.63
C ARG A 77 -0.26 6.14 18.86
N ARG A 78 0.97 6.56 19.22
CA ARG A 78 1.35 7.97 19.33
C ARG A 78 1.80 8.57 17.99
N GLU A 79 2.28 7.72 17.09
CA GLU A 79 2.76 8.12 15.76
C GLU A 79 1.60 8.29 14.79
N GLU A 80 1.74 9.25 13.88
CA GLU A 80 0.78 9.50 12.80
C GLU A 80 0.94 8.46 11.70
N VAL A 81 -0.18 7.94 11.21
CA VAL A 81 -0.23 6.94 10.15
C VAL A 81 -0.51 7.64 8.83
N TYR A 82 0.39 7.48 7.86
CA TYR A 82 0.23 8.05 6.53
C TYR A 82 -0.83 7.30 5.72
N PHE A 83 -1.66 7.99 4.95
CA PHE A 83 -2.54 7.36 3.97
C PHE A 83 -2.61 8.15 2.67
N ASN A 84 -2.82 7.43 1.57
CA ASN A 84 -3.14 8.03 0.29
C ASN A 84 -4.65 8.04 0.08
N PHE A 85 -5.18 9.06 -0.61
CA PHE A 85 -6.62 9.16 -0.87
C PHE A 85 -7.15 8.01 -1.72
N SER A 86 -6.31 7.38 -2.56
CA SER A 86 -6.68 6.16 -3.28
C SER A 86 -6.93 4.94 -2.38
N ASN A 87 -6.51 5.00 -1.11
CA ASN A 87 -6.77 3.93 -0.14
C ASN A 87 -8.05 4.18 0.68
N VAL A 88 -8.77 5.28 0.41
CA VAL A 88 -10.01 5.64 1.10
C VAL A 88 -11.19 5.05 0.36
N GLN A 89 -12.06 4.37 1.10
CA GLN A 89 -13.30 3.80 0.58
C GLN A 89 -14.40 4.87 0.69
N TYR A 90 -14.67 5.54 -0.41
CA TYR A 90 -15.80 6.48 -0.52
C TYR A 90 -17.09 5.72 -0.81
N LYS A 91 -18.18 6.15 -0.19
CA LYS A 91 -19.51 5.61 -0.51
C LYS A 91 -19.97 6.16 -1.86
N GLU A 92 -20.83 5.40 -2.54
CA GLU A 92 -21.41 5.84 -3.81
C GLU A 92 -22.09 7.21 -3.66
N GLY A 93 -21.65 8.19 -4.46
CA GLY A 93 -22.20 9.54 -4.45
C GLY A 93 -21.54 10.50 -3.46
N GLU A 94 -20.50 10.07 -2.73
CA GLU A 94 -19.67 10.98 -1.94
C GLU A 94 -18.30 11.21 -2.60
N ASP A 95 -17.84 12.45 -2.56
CA ASP A 95 -16.55 12.86 -3.11
C ASP A 95 -15.52 13.05 -1.99
N GLU A 96 -14.24 12.98 -2.32
CA GLU A 96 -13.13 13.22 -1.39
C GLU A 96 -13.32 14.50 -0.55
N ALA A 97 -13.77 15.58 -1.18
CA ALA A 97 -13.98 16.88 -0.54
C ALA A 97 -15.17 16.91 0.44
N SER A 98 -16.16 16.02 0.28
CA SER A 98 -17.32 15.96 1.16
C SER A 98 -17.12 14.97 2.30
N SER A 99 -16.53 13.80 2.04
CA SER A 99 -16.37 12.73 3.04
C SER A 99 -15.16 12.92 3.96
N LEU A 100 -14.07 13.52 3.48
CA LEU A 100 -12.79 13.52 4.19
C LEU A 100 -12.43 14.90 4.73
N ARG A 101 -12.43 15.06 6.05
CA ARG A 101 -12.04 16.30 6.75
C ARG A 101 -11.17 15.98 7.96
N VAL A 102 -10.43 16.98 8.45
CA VAL A 102 -9.72 16.85 9.73
C VAL A 102 -10.75 16.61 10.84
N GLY A 103 -10.49 15.61 11.68
CA GLY A 103 -11.42 15.12 12.70
C GLY A 103 -12.33 13.99 12.23
N THR A 104 -12.37 13.66 10.94
CA THR A 104 -13.16 12.52 10.45
C THR A 104 -12.64 11.23 11.06
N GLU A 105 -13.54 10.52 11.75
CA GLU A 105 -13.29 9.22 12.33
C GLU A 105 -13.29 8.15 11.24
N CYS A 106 -12.37 7.19 11.37
CA CYS A 106 -12.20 6.14 10.39
C CYS A 106 -11.59 4.89 11.01
N GLU A 107 -11.85 3.79 10.31
CA GLU A 107 -11.28 2.47 10.56
C GLU A 107 -10.34 2.13 9.42
N PHE A 108 -9.16 1.60 9.72
CA PHE A 108 -8.13 1.35 8.71
C PHE A 108 -7.24 0.17 9.09
N LEU A 109 -6.59 -0.40 8.09
CA LEU A 109 -5.55 -1.40 8.24
C LEU A 109 -4.18 -0.73 8.29
N VAL A 110 -3.48 -0.89 9.40
CA VAL A 110 -2.14 -0.36 9.59
C VAL A 110 -1.11 -1.34 9.07
N LEU A 111 -0.34 -0.89 8.09
CA LEU A 111 0.79 -1.60 7.50
C LEU A 111 2.08 -1.00 8.04
N ASP A 112 2.84 -1.80 8.78
CA ASP A 112 4.15 -1.43 9.28
C ASP A 112 5.24 -2.03 8.38
N GLU A 113 5.82 -1.19 7.52
CA GLU A 113 6.86 -1.62 6.57
C GLU A 113 8.11 -2.17 7.27
N ASN A 114 8.36 -1.82 8.54
CA ASN A 114 9.51 -2.30 9.29
C ASN A 114 9.41 -3.79 9.64
N LEU A 115 8.21 -4.37 9.60
CA LEU A 115 8.02 -5.80 9.91
C LEU A 115 8.59 -6.72 8.82
N LEU A 116 8.78 -6.21 7.60
CA LEU A 116 9.35 -6.97 6.48
C LEU A 116 10.84 -6.73 6.28
N ASP A 117 11.30 -5.48 6.40
CA ASP A 117 12.71 -5.13 6.21
C ASP A 117 13.49 -5.24 7.54
N LYS A 118 13.94 -6.46 7.87
CA LYS A 118 14.90 -6.69 8.97
C LYS A 118 16.30 -6.14 8.65
N SER A 119 16.58 -5.87 7.38
CA SER A 119 17.86 -5.31 6.92
C SER A 119 17.76 -3.79 6.81
N GLU A 120 18.60 -3.14 7.61
CA GLU A 120 18.84 -1.70 7.61
C GLU A 120 17.75 -0.84 8.27
N ARG A 121 17.78 -0.82 9.61
CA ARG A 121 17.34 0.30 10.46
C ARG A 121 18.17 1.56 10.14
N ASN A 122 18.09 2.04 8.91
CA ASN A 122 18.88 3.17 8.43
C ASN A 122 18.16 4.47 8.77
N GLY A 123 17.90 4.70 10.07
CA GLY A 123 17.43 5.97 10.65
C GLY A 123 16.17 6.63 10.06
N ARG A 124 15.51 6.02 9.07
CA ARG A 124 14.28 6.52 8.46
C ARG A 124 13.13 6.17 9.39
N ALA A 125 12.39 7.20 9.79
CA ALA A 125 11.18 7.08 10.60
C ALA A 125 10.29 5.95 10.07
N ALA A 126 9.70 5.19 10.99
CA ALA A 126 8.82 4.08 10.70
C ALA A 126 7.81 4.48 9.61
N LYS A 127 7.86 3.81 8.47
CA LYS A 127 6.89 4.03 7.38
C LYS A 127 5.64 3.21 7.69
N VAL A 128 4.87 3.73 8.62
CA VAL A 128 3.55 3.18 8.93
C VAL A 128 2.55 3.80 7.96
N SER A 129 1.85 2.97 7.21
CA SER A 129 0.83 3.40 6.26
C SER A 129 -0.53 2.76 6.52
N ALA A 130 -1.60 3.44 6.15
CA ALA A 130 -2.96 2.94 6.25
C ALA A 130 -3.51 2.52 4.88
N ARG A 131 -4.17 1.37 4.88
CA ARG A 131 -4.94 0.80 3.77
C ARG A 131 -6.40 0.59 4.19
N ASP A 132 -7.28 0.46 3.21
CA ASP A 132 -8.71 0.22 3.39
C ASP A 132 -9.36 1.19 4.39
N VAL A 133 -9.05 2.48 4.24
CA VAL A 133 -9.54 3.53 5.12
C VAL A 133 -11.03 3.71 4.90
N THR A 134 -11.82 3.31 5.89
CA THR A 134 -13.27 3.36 5.88
C THR A 134 -13.75 4.44 6.82
N ILE A 135 -14.56 5.38 6.32
CA ILE A 135 -15.07 6.50 7.12
C ILE A 135 -16.18 6.00 8.05
N LEU A 136 -16.08 6.36 9.33
CA LEU A 136 -17.03 5.99 10.38
C LEU A 136 -17.95 7.18 10.71
N PRO A 137 -19.18 6.91 11.22
CA PRO A 137 -19.99 7.94 11.86
C PRO A 137 -19.22 8.55 13.05
N GLY A 138 -19.34 9.86 13.24
CA GLY A 138 -18.69 10.55 14.36
C GLY A 138 -19.17 10.03 15.72
N GLY A 139 -18.26 9.98 16.69
CA GLY A 139 -18.51 9.45 18.04
C GLY A 139 -18.33 7.94 18.16
N THR A 140 -17.82 7.26 17.13
CA THR A 140 -17.52 5.81 17.14
C THR A 140 -16.10 5.54 17.67
N VAL A 141 -15.21 6.52 17.59
CA VAL A 141 -13.80 6.39 17.98
C VAL A 141 -13.54 7.14 19.29
N GLU A 142 -13.44 6.39 20.38
CA GLU A 142 -13.08 6.94 21.70
C GLU A 142 -11.55 7.05 21.85
N PHE A 143 -11.03 8.28 21.84
CA PHE A 143 -9.59 8.55 22.07
C PHE A 143 -9.20 8.59 23.55
N THR A 144 -10.17 8.73 24.44
CA THR A 144 -9.95 8.88 25.89
C THR A 144 -10.87 7.93 26.62
N ARG A 145 -10.32 6.82 27.12
CA ARG A 145 -10.95 6.04 28.19
C ARG A 145 -10.40 6.54 29.51
N VAL A 146 -11.21 7.24 30.29
CA VAL A 146 -10.83 7.64 31.65
C VAL A 146 -10.70 6.37 32.49
N LEU A 147 -9.47 5.92 32.71
CA LEU A 147 -9.15 4.79 33.59
C LEU A 147 -8.88 5.33 35.01
N ALA A 148 -9.95 5.77 35.69
CA ALA A 148 -10.12 5.74 37.16
C ALA A 148 -11.14 6.81 37.60
N GLU A 149 -12.32 6.35 38.00
CA GLU A 149 -13.11 7.02 39.04
C GLU A 149 -12.78 6.33 40.37
N GLY A 150 -12.44 7.12 41.40
CA GLY A 150 -12.42 6.67 42.79
C GLY A 150 -11.05 6.31 43.37
N VAL A 151 -10.37 7.31 43.94
CA VAL A 151 -9.57 7.11 45.16
C VAL A 151 -10.13 8.10 46.19
N THR A 152 -11.11 7.64 46.96
CA THR A 152 -11.55 8.28 48.22
C THR A 152 -10.59 7.93 49.34
#